data_AF-A0A345GS04-F1
#
_entry.id   AF-A0A345GS04-F1
#
_cell.length_a   1.000
_cell.length_b   1.000
_cell.length_c   1.000
_cell.angle_alpha   90.00
_cell.angle_beta   90.00
_cell.angle_gamma   90.00
#
_symmetry.space_group_name_H-M   'P 1'
#
loop_
_entity.id
_entity.type
_entity.pdbx_description
1 polymer ?
#
loop_
_entity_poly.entity_id
_entity_poly.type
_entity_poly.pdbx_seq_one_letter_code
_entity_poly.pdbx_strand_id
1 'polypeptide(L)'
;DWDFWIDWKDRRLWPTVTPIMLITFPAAVQFFMWDRLRLPFGATFTILGLLFGEWVNRYFNFWGWTYFPINFVWPANVVPSAVFLDVMLLWSKSYLVTAVLGGLMFSLLFYPSNWQMLAKYHQPVEYQGMVMTVADIMGYHYVRTGTPEYIRFVEKGTLRTFGKDVAP
;
A
#
# COMPACT_ATOMS: atom_id res chain seq x y z
N ASP A 1 8.77 3.33 2.66
CA ASP A 1 9.04 2.58 3.91
C ASP A 1 7.97 1.57 4.26
N TRP A 2 6.71 1.98 4.55
CA TRP A 2 5.63 1.01 4.80
C TRP A 2 5.38 0.03 3.64
N ASP A 3 5.71 0.44 2.42
CA ASP A 3 5.61 -0.45 1.27
C ASP A 3 6.68 -1.56 1.28
N PHE A 4 7.80 -1.34 1.99
CA PHE A 4 8.95 -2.24 1.90
C PHE A 4 8.76 -3.54 2.63
N TRP A 5 8.12 -3.50 3.80
CA TRP A 5 8.13 -4.59 4.75
C TRP A 5 6.73 -4.96 5.16
N ILE A 6 6.46 -6.26 5.19
CA ILE A 6 5.14 -6.72 5.59
C ILE A 6 4.81 -6.44 7.05
N ASP A 7 5.80 -6.45 7.94
CA ASP A 7 5.63 -6.14 9.35
C ASP A 7 5.35 -4.65 9.60
N TRP A 8 5.46 -3.80 8.57
CA TRP A 8 5.08 -2.39 8.63
C TRP A 8 3.66 -2.14 8.09
N LYS A 9 3.04 -3.10 7.40
CA LYS A 9 1.71 -2.95 6.79
C LYS A 9 0.61 -3.07 7.84
N ASP A 10 0.51 -2.06 8.69
CA ASP A 10 -0.43 -1.99 9.80
C ASP A 10 -1.81 -1.49 9.38
N ARG A 11 -2.66 -1.26 10.38
CA ARG A 11 -4.05 -0.85 10.18
C ARG A 11 -4.24 0.66 10.21
N ARG A 12 -3.26 1.44 10.67
CA ARG A 12 -3.40 2.87 10.87
C ARG A 12 -2.54 3.67 9.91
N LEU A 13 -1.23 3.50 9.98
CA LEU A 13 -0.30 4.41 9.31
C LEU A 13 -0.12 4.03 7.84
N TRP A 14 0.02 2.75 7.54
CA TRP A 14 0.11 2.27 6.17
C TRP A 14 -1.11 2.63 5.29
N PRO A 15 -2.37 2.34 5.68
CA PRO A 15 -3.54 2.71 4.89
C PRO A 15 -3.87 4.20 4.92
N THR A 16 -3.21 5.00 5.77
CA THR A 16 -3.36 6.46 5.76
C THR A 16 -2.33 7.11 4.85
N VAL A 17 -1.04 6.88 5.14
CA VAL A 17 0.07 7.57 4.47
C VAL A 17 0.18 7.13 3.01
N THR A 18 0.06 5.84 2.74
CA THR A 18 0.31 5.28 1.40
C THR A 18 -0.64 5.84 0.34
N PRO A 19 -1.98 5.78 0.49
CA PRO A 19 -2.87 6.35 -0.52
C PRO A 19 -2.75 7.88 -0.66
N ILE A 20 -2.52 8.61 0.45
CA ILE A 20 -2.31 10.07 0.40
C ILE A 20 -1.09 10.42 -0.47
N MET A 21 0.01 9.68 -0.32
CA MET A 21 1.22 9.92 -1.11
C MET A 21 1.06 9.46 -2.56
N LEU A 22 0.42 8.30 -2.76
CA LEU A 22 0.32 7.67 -4.08
C LEU A 22 -0.65 8.35 -5.04
N ILE A 23 -1.62 9.14 -4.58
CA ILE A 23 -2.57 9.81 -5.47
C ILE A 23 -1.96 10.99 -6.25
N THR A 24 -0.81 11.52 -5.80
CA THR A 24 -0.18 12.74 -6.33
C THR A 24 0.16 12.66 -7.82
N PHE A 25 0.95 11.67 -8.23
CA PHE A 25 1.33 11.45 -9.63
C PHE A 25 0.16 11.02 -10.53
N PRO A 26 -0.71 10.07 -10.11
CA PRO A 26 -1.94 9.76 -10.82
C PRO A 26 -2.77 10.99 -11.16
N ALA A 27 -3.00 11.91 -10.21
CA ALA A 27 -3.75 13.12 -10.45
C ALA A 27 -3.07 14.04 -11.50
N ALA A 28 -1.76 14.22 -11.41
CA ALA A 28 -0.99 15.05 -12.34
C ALA A 28 -0.99 14.47 -13.77
N VAL A 29 -0.78 13.15 -13.91
CA VAL A 29 -0.75 12.47 -15.20
C VAL A 29 -2.14 12.37 -15.81
N GLN A 30 -3.17 12.13 -15.00
CA GLN A 30 -4.56 12.23 -15.45
C GLN A 30 -4.89 13.60 -16.03
N PHE A 31 -4.47 14.68 -15.37
CA PHE A 31 -4.70 16.03 -15.88
C PHE A 31 -4.11 16.17 -17.30
N PHE A 32 -2.84 15.79 -17.49
CA PHE A 32 -2.17 15.85 -18.79
C PHE A 32 -2.83 14.95 -19.85
N MET A 33 -3.03 13.66 -19.55
CA MET A 33 -3.53 12.68 -20.51
C MET A 33 -5.00 12.92 -20.87
N TRP A 34 -5.83 13.36 -19.92
CA TRP A 34 -7.23 13.64 -20.17
C TRP A 34 -7.46 14.97 -20.90
N ASP A 35 -6.72 16.02 -20.54
CA ASP A 35 -6.92 17.34 -21.15
C ASP A 35 -6.38 17.38 -22.59
N ARG A 36 -5.17 16.84 -22.81
CA ARG A 36 -4.48 16.94 -24.10
C ARG A 36 -4.83 15.82 -25.07
N LEU A 37 -4.99 14.60 -24.57
CA LEU A 37 -5.11 13.39 -25.42
C LEU A 37 -6.47 12.69 -25.28
N ARG A 38 -7.31 13.11 -24.32
CA ARG A 38 -8.59 12.46 -23.99
C ARG A 38 -8.46 10.96 -23.68
N LEU A 39 -7.31 10.56 -23.11
CA LEU A 39 -7.02 9.19 -22.75
C LEU A 39 -7.42 8.90 -21.29
N PRO A 40 -8.34 7.95 -21.02
CA PRO A 40 -8.87 7.69 -19.68
C PRO A 40 -8.08 6.61 -18.92
N PHE A 41 -6.75 6.68 -18.92
CA PHE A 41 -5.89 5.71 -18.23
C PHE A 41 -4.68 6.36 -17.54
N GLY A 42 -4.82 7.64 -17.17
CA GLY A 42 -3.70 8.39 -16.60
C GLY A 42 -3.25 7.84 -15.26
N ALA A 43 -4.18 7.51 -14.36
CA ALA A 43 -3.86 7.00 -13.04
C ALA A 43 -3.28 5.60 -13.11
N THR A 44 -3.93 4.71 -13.87
CA THR A 44 -3.49 3.34 -14.10
C THR A 44 -2.12 3.27 -14.74
N PHE A 45 -1.82 4.11 -15.72
CA PHE A 45 -0.48 4.19 -16.32
C PHE A 45 0.61 4.48 -15.28
N THR A 46 0.41 5.50 -14.44
CA THR A 46 1.37 5.83 -13.36
C THR A 46 1.55 4.70 -12.35
N ILE A 47 0.45 4.08 -11.89
CA ILE A 47 0.53 3.02 -10.88
C ILE A 47 1.15 1.74 -11.44
N LEU A 48 0.90 1.40 -12.71
CA LEU A 48 1.57 0.28 -13.35
C LEU A 48 3.08 0.54 -13.52
N GLY A 49 3.46 1.77 -13.88
CA GLY A 49 4.87 2.17 -13.93
C GLY A 49 5.56 2.05 -12.57
N LEU A 50 4.91 2.52 -11.49
CA LEU A 50 5.39 2.37 -10.12
C LEU A 50 5.56 0.90 -9.75
N LEU A 51 4.51 0.10 -9.92
CA LEU A 51 4.54 -1.32 -9.55
C LEU A 51 5.58 -2.09 -10.34
N PHE A 52 5.76 -1.79 -11.63
CA PHE A 52 6.83 -2.38 -12.42
C PHE A 52 8.21 -2.08 -11.82
N GLY A 53 8.50 -0.82 -11.52
CA GLY A 53 9.75 -0.42 -10.89
C GLY A 53 9.97 -1.05 -9.51
N GLU A 54 8.91 -1.09 -8.70
CA GLU A 54 8.94 -1.74 -7.39
C GLU A 54 9.22 -3.24 -7.51
N TRP A 55 8.49 -3.98 -8.35
CA TRP A 55 8.67 -5.42 -8.53
C TRP A 55 10.04 -5.77 -9.07
N VAL A 56 10.55 -5.02 -10.05
CA VAL A 56 11.93 -5.17 -10.55
C VAL A 56 12.92 -5.02 -9.38
N ASN A 57 12.79 -3.95 -8.59
CA ASN A 57 13.66 -3.73 -7.44
C ASN A 57 13.52 -4.82 -6.36
N ARG A 58 12.30 -5.28 -6.08
CA ARG A 58 12.05 -6.32 -5.05
C ARG A 58 12.65 -7.66 -5.46
N TYR A 59 12.55 -8.00 -6.73
CA TYR A 59 13.04 -9.28 -7.22
C TYR A 59 14.55 -9.29 -7.39
N PHE A 60 15.12 -8.31 -8.07
CA PHE A 60 16.55 -8.33 -8.40
C PHE A 60 17.44 -7.84 -7.25
N ASN A 61 17.01 -6.83 -6.49
CA ASN A 61 17.82 -6.29 -5.39
C ASN A 61 17.46 -6.94 -4.06
N PHE A 62 16.21 -6.79 -3.58
CA PHE A 62 15.85 -7.28 -2.24
C PHE A 62 16.01 -8.80 -2.12
N TRP A 63 15.50 -9.56 -3.09
CA TRP A 63 15.67 -11.00 -3.13
C TRP A 63 16.97 -11.44 -3.79
N GLY A 64 17.25 -10.98 -5.01
CA GLY A 64 18.38 -11.46 -5.82
C GLY A 64 19.76 -11.12 -5.24
N TRP A 65 19.92 -9.96 -4.61
CA TRP A 65 21.19 -9.53 -4.03
C TRP A 65 21.22 -9.68 -2.50
N THR A 66 20.15 -9.30 -1.80
CA THR A 66 20.13 -9.27 -0.33
C THR A 66 19.36 -10.41 0.33
N TYR A 67 18.79 -11.33 -0.47
CA TYR A 67 18.15 -12.57 0.00
C TYR A 67 16.95 -12.40 0.94
N PHE A 68 16.28 -11.23 0.94
CA PHE A 68 14.99 -11.06 1.62
C PHE A 68 13.89 -11.75 0.81
N PRO A 69 13.12 -12.68 1.40
CA PRO A 69 12.17 -13.42 0.62
C PRO A 69 11.02 -12.54 0.11
N ILE A 70 10.57 -12.80 -1.11
CA ILE A 70 9.57 -11.99 -1.82
C ILE A 70 8.27 -11.85 -1.04
N ASN A 71 7.90 -12.89 -0.30
CA ASN A 71 6.71 -12.90 0.54
C ASN A 71 6.81 -11.90 1.73
N PHE A 72 8.00 -11.38 2.05
CA PHE A 72 8.25 -10.36 3.07
C PHE A 72 8.25 -8.93 2.49
N VAL A 73 8.68 -8.78 1.24
CA VAL A 73 9.01 -7.49 0.62
C VAL A 73 8.09 -7.06 -0.51
N TRP A 74 6.95 -7.72 -0.69
CA TRP A 74 6.03 -7.42 -1.80
C TRP A 74 5.45 -5.99 -1.72
N PRO A 75 5.23 -5.29 -2.85
CA PRO A 75 4.67 -3.93 -2.89
C PRO A 75 3.14 -3.89 -2.79
N ALA A 76 2.59 -2.82 -2.25
CA ALA A 76 1.16 -2.60 -2.10
C ALA A 76 0.44 -2.61 -3.46
N ASN A 77 -0.69 -3.32 -3.52
CA ASN A 77 -1.56 -3.32 -4.69
C ASN A 77 -2.44 -2.06 -4.68
N VAL A 78 -2.25 -1.19 -5.67
CA VAL A 78 -3.02 0.07 -5.80
C VAL A 78 -3.75 0.15 -7.15
N VAL A 79 -3.67 -0.92 -7.95
CA VAL A 79 -4.32 -0.99 -9.26
C VAL A 79 -5.83 -0.77 -9.17
N PRO A 80 -6.59 -1.39 -8.23
CA PRO A 80 -8.03 -1.17 -8.15
C PRO A 80 -8.40 0.30 -7.86
N SER A 81 -7.66 0.95 -6.97
CA SER A 81 -7.84 2.38 -6.66
C SER A 81 -7.57 3.25 -7.88
N ALA A 82 -6.52 2.96 -8.65
CA ALA A 82 -6.16 3.70 -9.85
C ALA A 82 -7.20 3.57 -10.96
N VAL A 83 -7.68 2.34 -11.21
CA VAL A 83 -8.75 2.06 -12.18
C VAL A 83 -10.01 2.82 -11.81
N PHE A 84 -10.40 2.80 -10.53
CA PHE A 84 -11.59 3.53 -10.07
C PHE A 84 -11.46 5.03 -10.34
N LEU A 85 -10.30 5.61 -10.07
CA LEU A 85 -10.02 7.03 -10.29
C LEU A 85 -10.09 7.41 -11.77
N ASP A 86 -9.55 6.58 -12.68
CA ASP A 86 -9.68 6.76 -14.13
C ASP A 86 -11.14 6.63 -14.61
N VAL A 87 -11.89 5.64 -14.11
CA VAL A 87 -13.30 5.42 -14.47
C VAL A 87 -14.19 6.58 -14.00
N MET A 88 -13.94 7.14 -12.81
CA MET A 88 -14.66 8.32 -12.32
C MET A 88 -14.47 9.53 -13.25
N LEU A 89 -13.24 9.76 -13.72
CA LEU A 89 -12.96 10.84 -14.66
C LEU A 89 -13.59 10.58 -16.03
N LEU A 90 -13.52 9.36 -16.54
CA LEU A 90 -14.13 8.96 -17.80
C LEU A 90 -15.65 9.18 -17.79
N TRP A 91 -16.32 8.76 -16.72
CA TRP A 91 -17.78 8.82 -16.61
C TRP A 91 -18.27 10.26 -16.35
N SER A 92 -17.71 10.93 -15.35
CA SER A 92 -18.17 12.27 -14.96
C SER A 92 -17.65 13.39 -15.86
N LYS A 93 -16.52 13.16 -16.55
CA LYS A 93 -15.75 14.16 -17.31
C LYS A 93 -15.40 15.42 -16.49
N SER A 94 -15.43 15.31 -15.16
CA SER A 94 -15.27 16.43 -14.23
C SER A 94 -14.16 16.13 -13.23
N TYR A 95 -13.18 17.02 -13.16
CA TYR A 95 -12.11 16.94 -12.17
C TYR A 95 -12.62 17.12 -10.74
N LEU A 96 -13.67 17.92 -10.54
CA LEU A 96 -14.25 18.14 -9.20
C LEU A 96 -14.89 16.84 -8.69
N VAL A 97 -15.69 16.17 -9.51
CA VAL A 97 -16.31 14.88 -9.14
C VAL A 97 -15.24 13.83 -8.89
N THR A 98 -14.20 13.78 -9.72
CA THR A 98 -13.08 12.86 -9.58
C THR A 98 -12.26 13.14 -8.31
N ALA A 99 -12.02 14.41 -7.97
CA ALA A 99 -11.29 14.78 -6.76
C ALA A 99 -12.03 14.35 -5.48
N VAL A 100 -13.35 14.55 -5.44
CA VAL A 100 -14.18 14.19 -4.28
C VAL A 100 -14.43 12.69 -4.21
N LEU A 101 -15.11 12.12 -5.21
CA LEU A 101 -15.52 10.71 -5.19
C LEU A 101 -14.37 9.77 -5.54
N GLY A 102 -13.58 10.12 -6.55
CA GLY A 102 -12.41 9.33 -6.95
C GLY A 102 -11.33 9.35 -5.86
N GLY A 103 -11.05 10.51 -5.25
CA GLY A 103 -10.10 10.63 -4.13
C GLY A 103 -10.53 9.85 -2.89
N LEU A 104 -11.81 9.96 -2.50
CA LEU A 104 -12.36 9.20 -1.37
C LEU A 104 -12.26 7.68 -1.61
N MET A 105 -12.68 7.21 -2.78
CA MET A 105 -12.65 5.79 -3.11
C MET A 105 -11.23 5.27 -3.32
N PHE A 106 -10.30 6.10 -3.80
CA PHE A 106 -8.90 5.73 -3.95
C PHE A 106 -8.29 5.27 -2.61
N SER A 107 -8.59 6.00 -1.54
CA SER A 107 -8.16 5.63 -0.18
C SER A 107 -8.95 4.47 0.39
N LEU A 108 -10.29 4.45 0.26
CA LEU A 108 -11.12 3.38 0.82
C LEU A 108 -10.85 2.01 0.19
N LEU A 109 -10.55 1.97 -1.11
CA LEU A 109 -10.25 0.71 -1.82
C LEU A 109 -8.85 0.17 -1.51
N PHE A 110 -7.96 0.97 -0.90
CA PHE A 110 -6.57 0.58 -0.64
C PHE A 110 -6.47 -0.63 0.29
N TYR A 111 -7.09 -0.58 1.47
CA TYR A 111 -6.97 -1.68 2.43
C TYR A 111 -7.68 -2.97 1.96
N PRO A 112 -8.93 -2.93 1.44
CA PRO A 112 -9.60 -4.11 0.90
C PRO A 112 -8.85 -4.78 -0.26
N SER A 113 -8.28 -4.00 -1.17
CA SER A 113 -7.54 -4.55 -2.33
C SER A 113 -6.24 -5.26 -1.94
N ASN A 114 -5.65 -4.91 -0.79
CA ASN A 114 -4.46 -5.57 -0.28
C ASN A 114 -4.74 -6.69 0.71
N TRP A 115 -5.93 -6.69 1.33
CA TRP A 115 -6.28 -7.64 2.39
C TRP A 115 -6.12 -9.09 1.96
N GLN A 116 -6.46 -9.43 0.70
CA GLN A 116 -6.34 -10.79 0.17
C GLN A 116 -4.90 -11.34 0.26
N MET A 117 -3.90 -10.50 0.03
CA MET A 117 -2.50 -10.91 0.17
C MET A 117 -2.00 -10.79 1.62
N LEU A 118 -2.48 -9.79 2.36
CA LEU A 118 -2.02 -9.47 3.71
C LEU A 118 -2.57 -10.41 4.80
N ALA A 119 -3.78 -10.94 4.63
CA ALA A 119 -4.52 -11.68 5.66
C ALA A 119 -3.76 -12.91 6.18
N LYS A 120 -3.08 -13.66 5.31
CA LYS A 120 -2.32 -14.86 5.69
C LYS A 120 -1.18 -14.57 6.66
N TYR A 121 -0.67 -13.33 6.67
CA TYR A 121 0.44 -12.94 7.54
C TYR A 121 -0.02 -12.37 8.88
N HIS A 122 -1.32 -12.09 9.01
CA HIS A 122 -1.95 -11.68 10.26
C HIS A 122 -2.41 -12.88 11.11
N GLN A 123 -2.06 -14.11 10.69
CA GLN A 123 -2.30 -15.29 11.52
C GLN A 123 -1.47 -15.20 12.81
N PRO A 124 -2.08 -15.39 13.99
CA PRO A 124 -1.35 -15.41 15.25
C PRO A 124 -0.57 -16.71 15.40
N VAL A 125 0.65 -16.60 15.91
CA VAL A 125 1.54 -17.73 16.21
C VAL A 125 2.13 -17.50 17.60
N GLU A 126 2.19 -18.55 18.40
CA GLU A 126 2.95 -18.53 19.65
C GLU A 126 4.43 -18.80 19.33
N TYR A 127 5.28 -17.80 19.58
CA TYR A 127 6.71 -17.86 19.35
C TYR A 127 7.43 -17.57 20.68
N GLN A 128 8.12 -18.58 21.22
CA GLN A 128 8.85 -18.48 22.49
C GLN A 128 8.00 -17.94 23.66
N GLY A 129 6.72 -18.34 23.74
CA GLY A 129 5.80 -17.91 24.79
C GLY A 129 5.17 -16.51 24.58
N MET A 130 5.42 -15.87 23.43
CA MET A 130 4.77 -14.61 23.05
C MET A 130 3.86 -14.81 21.83
N VAL A 131 2.75 -14.08 21.78
CA VAL A 131 1.88 -14.04 20.59
C VAL A 131 2.47 -13.04 19.60
N MET A 132 2.83 -13.52 18.42
CA MET A 132 3.31 -12.72 17.30
C MET A 132 2.50 -13.03 16.05
N THR A 133 2.38 -12.07 15.13
CA THR A 133 1.86 -12.40 13.80
C THR A 133 2.94 -13.07 12.96
N VAL A 134 2.54 -13.83 11.92
CA VAL A 134 3.50 -14.34 10.94
C VAL A 134 4.33 -13.20 10.32
N ALA A 135 3.73 -12.02 10.10
CA ALA A 135 4.44 -10.83 9.64
C ALA A 135 5.57 -10.40 10.61
N ASP A 136 5.28 -10.31 11.91
CA ASP A 136 6.27 -9.96 12.93
C ASP A 136 7.40 -11.00 13.02
N ILE A 137 7.05 -12.29 12.92
CA ILE A 137 8.03 -13.39 12.92
C ILE A 137 8.96 -13.29 11.72
N MET A 138 8.45 -12.94 10.54
CA MET A 138 9.30 -12.70 9.36
C MET A 138 10.24 -11.52 9.59
N GLY A 139 9.75 -10.41 10.15
CA GLY A 139 10.57 -9.25 10.49
C GLY A 139 11.62 -9.53 11.58
N TYR A 140 11.36 -10.51 12.44
CA TYR A 140 12.29 -10.99 13.46
C TYR A 140 13.38 -11.91 12.89
N HIS A 141 13.01 -12.86 12.02
CA HIS A 141 13.95 -13.82 11.43
C HIS A 141 14.86 -13.22 10.37
N TYR A 142 14.32 -12.37 9.49
CA TYR A 142 15.09 -11.75 8.42
C TYR A 142 15.72 -10.45 8.92
N VAL A 143 16.93 -10.57 9.46
CA VAL A 143 17.65 -9.46 10.10
C VAL A 143 17.90 -8.32 9.13
N ARG A 144 17.40 -7.14 9.48
CA ARG A 144 17.65 -5.88 8.77
C ARG A 144 18.62 -5.02 9.58
N THR A 145 19.88 -4.95 9.14
CA THR A 145 20.98 -4.29 9.89
C THR A 145 20.72 -2.82 10.19
N GLY A 146 20.01 -2.10 9.32
CA GLY A 146 19.73 -0.66 9.46
C GLY A 146 18.31 -0.30 9.92
N THR A 147 17.42 -1.27 10.13
CA THR A 147 16.00 -1.00 10.46
C THR A 147 15.55 -1.83 11.68
N PRO A 148 15.98 -1.45 12.90
CA PRO A 148 15.50 -2.06 14.12
C PRO A 148 14.00 -1.79 14.36
N GLU A 149 13.38 -2.65 15.19
CA GLU A 149 11.93 -2.66 15.43
C GLU A 149 11.37 -1.31 15.89
N TYR A 150 12.10 -0.56 16.71
CA TYR A 150 11.60 0.69 17.27
C TYR A 150 11.40 1.81 16.24
N ILE A 151 12.03 1.72 15.06
CA ILE A 151 11.85 2.69 13.96
C ILE A 151 10.50 2.46 13.26
N ARG A 152 9.88 1.30 13.46
CA ARG A 152 8.62 0.96 12.84
C ARG A 152 7.50 1.85 13.38
N PHE A 153 6.97 2.67 12.49
CA PHE A 153 5.78 3.48 12.74
C PHE A 153 4.53 2.69 12.39
N VAL A 154 4.04 1.92 13.36
CA VAL A 154 2.79 1.15 13.27
C VAL A 154 1.89 1.42 14.46
N GLU A 155 0.63 1.01 14.36
CA GLU A 155 -0.31 1.07 15.47
C GLU A 155 0.25 0.42 16.77
N LYS A 156 0.33 1.21 17.85
CA LYS A 156 0.72 0.75 19.22
C LYS A 156 -0.40 0.89 20.25
N GLY A 157 -1.64 1.12 19.78
CA GLY A 157 -2.80 1.41 20.63
C GLY A 157 -2.77 2.82 21.25
N THR A 158 -3.94 3.38 21.54
CA THR A 158 -4.08 4.60 22.34
C THR A 158 -5.29 4.48 23.25
N LEU A 159 -5.31 5.20 24.37
CA LEU A 159 -6.47 5.22 25.30
C LEU A 159 -7.75 5.81 24.68
N ARG A 160 -7.65 6.38 23.47
CA ARG A 160 -8.77 6.95 22.71
C ARG A 160 -9.24 6.05 21.57
N THR A 161 -8.61 4.90 21.38
CA THR A 161 -8.96 3.94 20.34
C THR A 161 -9.90 2.89 20.92
N PHE A 162 -11.08 2.73 20.31
CA PHE A 162 -12.04 1.72 20.71
C PHE A 162 -12.04 0.58 19.70
N GLY A 163 -11.54 -0.59 20.12
CA GLY A 163 -11.69 -1.84 19.37
C GLY A 163 -10.91 -1.92 18.05
N LYS A 164 -11.54 -2.56 17.05
CA LYS A 164 -10.93 -2.91 15.75
C LYS A 164 -11.25 -1.91 14.63
N ASP A 165 -11.95 -0.82 14.93
CA ASP A 165 -12.39 0.19 13.96
C ASP A 165 -11.25 1.15 13.55
N VAL A 166 -10.03 0.62 13.48
CA VAL A 166 -8.83 1.39 13.14
C VAL A 166 -8.58 1.40 11.63
N ALA A 167 -9.01 0.35 10.94
CA ALA A 167 -8.88 0.19 9.49
C ALA A 167 -10.08 0.67 8.65
N PRO A 168 -11.35 0.57 9.12
CA PRO A 168 -12.49 1.19 8.45
C PRO A 168 -12.51 2.72 8.57
#